data_AF-A0A4Z1SSX6-F1
#
_entry.id   AF-A0A4Z1SSX6-F1
#
_cell.length_a   1.000
_cell.length_b   1.000
_cell.length_c   1.000
_cell.angle_alpha   90.00
_cell.angle_beta   90.00
_cell.angle_gamma   90.00
#
_symmetry.space_group_name_H-M   'P 1'
#
loop_
_entity.id
_entity.type
_entity.pdbx_description
1 polymer ?
#
loop_
_entity_poly.entity_id
_entity_poly.type
_entity_poly.pdbx_seq_one_letter_code
_entity_poly.pdbx_strand_id
1 'polypeptide(L)'
;MDPQRVIFLDEPTTGLDPVTKRAVWRTIEEAKQGKTIILTTHSMEEADALAQRIGIMVAGQLRCIGTREHLKTRFGSGFRLQVIHKTTFATSLDRLVFCAAPESRLHRRELLPSDPEQTRSFFIIPPGNPISYLYDAMSREKNREGSFVLEFGVSFTSLEEVFLMVAGMVEPFPKGINFT
;
A
#
# COMPACT_ATOMS: atom_id res chain seq x y z
N MET A 1 6.10 31.96 -28.07
CA MET A 1 6.98 31.14 -27.19
C MET A 1 6.34 29.77 -27.10
N ASP A 2 7.05 28.70 -27.50
CA ASP A 2 6.56 27.32 -27.32
C ASP A 2 6.48 27.07 -25.81
N PRO A 3 5.28 26.83 -25.22
CA PRO A 3 5.19 26.55 -23.80
C PRO A 3 6.04 25.32 -23.48
N GLN A 4 6.85 25.38 -22.41
CA GLN A 4 7.68 24.26 -21.97
C GLN A 4 6.84 22.98 -21.91
N ARG A 5 7.15 22.03 -22.81
CA ARG A 5 6.40 20.77 -22.94
C ARG A 5 6.72 19.78 -21.81
N VAL A 6 7.86 19.94 -21.15
CA VAL A 6 8.34 19.06 -20.08
C VAL A 6 8.88 19.89 -18.91
N ILE A 7 8.48 19.55 -17.68
CA ILE A 7 8.94 20.13 -16.42
C ILE A 7 9.58 19.01 -15.59
N PHE A 8 10.75 19.29 -15.01
CA PHE A 8 11.44 18.39 -14.09
C PHE A 8 11.40 19.00 -12.69
N LEU A 9 10.98 18.21 -11.70
CA LEU A 9 10.92 18.60 -10.29
C LEU A 9 11.70 17.60 -9.47
N ASP A 10 12.71 18.06 -8.74
CA ASP A 10 13.47 17.21 -7.82
C ASP A 10 13.04 17.51 -6.39
N GLU A 11 12.43 16.51 -5.74
CA GLU A 11 12.02 16.54 -4.33
C GLU A 11 11.21 17.81 -3.95
N PRO A 12 10.14 18.17 -4.70
CA PRO A 12 9.54 19.50 -4.68
C PRO A 12 8.85 19.88 -3.36
N THR A 13 8.54 18.90 -2.49
CA THR A 13 7.91 19.14 -1.19
C THR A 13 8.74 18.73 0.01
N THR A 14 10.03 18.44 -0.19
CA THR A 14 10.94 18.08 0.90
C THR A 14 11.11 19.24 1.87
N GLY A 15 10.94 18.95 3.17
CA GLY A 15 11.08 19.94 4.24
C GLY A 15 9.91 20.90 4.42
N LEU A 16 8.82 20.73 3.66
CA LEU A 16 7.59 21.52 3.82
C LEU A 16 6.68 20.93 4.90
N ASP A 17 5.96 21.78 5.61
CA ASP A 17 4.88 21.35 6.50
C ASP A 17 3.68 20.80 5.68
N PRO A 18 2.76 20.03 6.30
CA PRO A 18 1.66 19.39 5.59
C PRO A 18 0.74 20.36 4.82
N VAL A 19 0.57 21.60 5.30
CA VAL A 19 -0.31 22.58 4.64
C VAL A 19 0.37 23.13 3.40
N THR A 20 1.63 23.56 3.53
CA THR A 20 2.40 24.10 2.41
C THR A 20 2.65 23.03 1.33
N LYS A 21 2.96 21.80 1.74
CA LYS A 21 3.08 20.63 0.85
C LYS A 21 1.84 20.46 -0.03
N ARG A 22 0.64 20.48 0.57
CA ARG A 22 -0.63 20.37 -0.16
C ARG A 22 -0.89 21.55 -1.10
N ALA A 23 -0.44 22.75 -0.74
CA ALA A 23 -0.53 23.91 -1.64
C ALA A 23 0.35 23.72 -2.88
N VAL A 24 1.61 23.28 -2.70
CA VAL A 24 2.52 22.96 -3.81
C VAL A 24 1.94 21.88 -4.72
N TRP A 25 1.35 20.83 -4.15
CA TRP A 25 0.72 19.76 -4.93
C TRP A 25 -0.41 20.27 -5.82
N ARG A 26 -1.26 21.18 -5.33
CA ARG A 26 -2.32 21.80 -6.14
C ARG A 26 -1.73 22.59 -7.31
N THR A 27 -0.71 23.39 -7.05
CA THR A 27 -0.01 24.17 -8.09
C THR A 27 0.60 23.26 -9.16
N ILE A 28 1.19 22.13 -8.78
CA ILE A 28 1.75 21.16 -9.73
C ILE A 28 0.63 20.55 -10.60
N GLU A 29 -0.50 20.18 -9.99
CA GLU A 29 -1.62 19.58 -10.72
C GLU A 29 -2.27 20.58 -11.68
N GLU A 30 -2.39 21.86 -11.29
CA GLU A 30 -2.85 22.95 -12.17
C GLU A 30 -1.87 23.19 -13.35
N ALA A 31 -0.56 23.11 -13.09
CA ALA A 31 0.47 23.32 -14.11
C ALA A 31 0.59 22.16 -15.11
N LYS A 32 0.00 21.00 -14.82
CA LYS A 32 0.06 19.76 -15.63
C LYS A 32 -0.70 19.86 -16.95
N GLN A 33 -1.68 20.75 -17.06
CA GLN A 33 -2.50 20.84 -18.27
C GLN A 33 -1.65 21.19 -19.50
N GLY A 34 -1.63 20.29 -20.49
CA GLY A 34 -0.86 20.47 -21.72
C GLY A 34 0.65 20.31 -21.58
N LYS A 35 1.15 19.81 -20.43
CA LYS A 35 2.58 19.60 -20.14
C LYS A 35 2.84 18.22 -19.57
N THR A 36 4.07 17.74 -19.71
CA THR A 36 4.55 16.53 -19.01
C THR A 36 5.37 16.96 -17.80
N ILE A 37 5.07 16.41 -16.64
CA ILE A 37 5.86 16.66 -15.42
C ILE A 37 6.53 15.34 -15.02
N ILE A 38 7.85 15.39 -14.85
CA ILE A 38 8.64 14.31 -14.27
C ILE A 38 9.08 14.80 -12.91
N LEU A 39 8.66 14.09 -11.86
CA LEU A 39 9.07 14.39 -10.49
C LEU A 39 9.84 13.21 -9.90
N THR A 40 10.90 13.53 -9.16
CA THR A 40 11.60 12.59 -8.28
C THR A 40 11.19 12.88 -6.84
N THR A 41 10.87 11.83 -6.10
CA THR A 41 10.42 11.94 -4.72
C THR A 41 10.75 10.67 -3.96
N HIS A 42 11.19 10.82 -2.72
CA HIS A 42 11.26 9.74 -1.74
C HIS A 42 9.94 9.56 -0.98
N SER A 43 8.97 10.46 -1.17
CA SER A 43 7.67 10.39 -0.52
C SER A 43 6.68 9.55 -1.33
N MET A 44 6.33 8.37 -0.80
CA MET A 44 5.29 7.52 -1.41
C MET A 44 3.93 8.23 -1.47
N GLU A 45 3.64 9.09 -0.49
CA GLU A 45 2.44 9.92 -0.46
C GLU A 45 2.40 10.92 -1.63
N GLU A 46 3.53 11.55 -1.97
CA GLU A 46 3.64 12.47 -3.11
C GLU A 46 3.47 11.75 -4.45
N ALA A 47 4.12 10.60 -4.60
CA ALA A 47 3.95 9.77 -5.78
C ALA A 47 2.48 9.32 -5.96
N ASP A 48 1.83 8.88 -4.88
CA ASP A 48 0.41 8.48 -4.91
C ASP A 48 -0.55 9.66 -5.09
N ALA A 49 -0.14 10.89 -4.77
CA ALA A 49 -0.96 12.08 -5.00
C ALA A 49 -0.85 12.56 -6.46
N LEU A 50 0.37 12.82 -6.93
CA LEU A 50 0.62 13.57 -8.17
C LEU A 50 0.83 12.70 -9.42
N ALA A 51 1.41 11.51 -9.26
CA ALA A 51 1.94 10.75 -10.40
C ALA A 51 0.88 9.85 -11.06
N GLN A 52 0.70 9.96 -12.38
CA GLN A 52 -0.15 9.04 -13.15
C GLN A 52 0.55 7.69 -13.40
N ARG A 53 1.88 7.73 -13.51
CA ARG A 53 2.76 6.58 -13.63
C ARG A 53 3.91 6.76 -12.68
N ILE A 54 4.32 5.67 -12.05
CA ILE A 54 5.37 5.66 -11.04
C ILE A 54 6.47 4.74 -11.55
N GLY A 55 7.69 5.24 -11.52
CA GLY A 55 8.90 4.46 -11.75
C GLY A 55 9.59 4.20 -10.41
N ILE A 56 9.93 2.95 -10.12
CA ILE A 56 10.69 2.61 -8.91
C ILE A 56 12.14 2.39 -9.31
N MET A 57 13.01 3.22 -8.76
CA MET A 57 14.45 3.14 -8.95
C MET A 57 15.10 2.52 -7.71
N VAL A 58 15.94 1.51 -7.91
CA VAL A 58 16.69 0.84 -6.84
C VAL A 58 18.13 0.66 -7.32
N ALA A 59 19.08 1.09 -6.50
CA ALA A 59 20.52 0.95 -6.80
C ALA A 59 20.92 1.57 -8.16
N GLY A 60 20.41 2.77 -8.46
CA GLY A 60 20.71 3.50 -9.69
C GLY A 60 20.04 2.95 -10.96
N GLN A 61 19.15 1.94 -10.84
CA GLN A 61 18.46 1.35 -11.98
C GLN A 61 16.94 1.44 -11.83
N LEU A 62 16.24 1.81 -12.92
CA LEU A 62 14.78 1.76 -12.98
C LEU A 62 14.32 0.31 -13.03
N ARG A 63 13.74 -0.20 -11.94
CA ARG A 63 13.35 -1.61 -11.80
C ARG A 63 11.97 -1.89 -12.36
N CYS A 64 11.03 -0.98 -12.19
CA CYS A 64 9.71 -1.11 -12.76
C CYS A 64 9.08 0.26 -13.00
N ILE A 65 8.08 0.29 -13.89
CA ILE A 65 7.29 1.46 -14.20
C ILE A 65 5.85 1.04 -14.53
N GLY A 66 4.87 1.76 -14.02
CA GLY A 66 3.46 1.44 -14.26
C GLY A 66 2.53 2.45 -13.61
N THR A 67 1.22 2.28 -13.78
CA THR A 67 0.24 2.99 -12.93
C THR A 67 0.30 2.46 -11.50
N ARG A 68 -0.32 3.19 -10.57
CA ARG A 68 -0.42 2.78 -9.16
C ARG A 68 -1.03 1.38 -9.04
N GLU A 69 -2.12 1.14 -9.74
CA GLU A 69 -2.85 -0.13 -9.74
C GLU A 69 -2.03 -1.24 -10.38
N HIS A 70 -1.34 -0.95 -11.49
CA HIS A 70 -0.47 -1.93 -12.15
C HIS A 70 0.66 -2.38 -11.21
N LEU A 71 1.35 -1.43 -10.58
CA LEU A 71 2.45 -1.74 -9.67
C LEU A 71 1.97 -2.51 -8.44
N LYS A 72 0.88 -2.07 -7.82
CA LYS A 72 0.31 -2.76 -6.66
C LYS A 72 -0.22 -4.16 -7.01
N THR A 73 -0.76 -4.36 -8.22
CA THR A 73 -1.20 -5.70 -8.67
C THR A 73 -0.03 -6.61 -9.02
N ARG A 74 1.02 -6.08 -9.66
CA ARG A 74 2.16 -6.86 -10.13
C ARG A 74 3.14 -7.24 -9.03
N PHE A 75 3.37 -6.34 -8.08
CA PHE A 75 4.40 -6.49 -7.05
C PHE A 75 3.83 -6.53 -5.63
N GLY A 76 2.55 -6.16 -5.46
CA GLY A 76 1.91 -6.23 -4.15
C GLY A 76 1.47 -7.65 -3.78
N SER A 77 1.17 -7.82 -2.51
CA SER A 77 0.69 -9.08 -1.93
C SER A 77 -0.84 -9.22 -1.99
N GLY A 78 -1.52 -8.36 -2.74
CA GLY A 78 -2.96 -8.31 -2.92
C GLY A 78 -3.62 -7.27 -2.01
N PHE A 79 -4.53 -7.73 -1.15
CA PHE A 79 -5.24 -6.87 -0.19
C PHE A 79 -4.83 -7.19 1.24
N ARG A 80 -5.06 -6.24 2.13
CA ARG A 80 -4.92 -6.41 3.58
C ARG A 80 -6.30 -6.36 4.21
N LEU A 81 -6.61 -7.37 5.00
CA LEU A 81 -7.77 -7.37 5.87
C LEU A 81 -7.31 -7.08 7.29
N GLN A 82 -7.83 -6.02 7.88
CA GLN A 82 -7.70 -5.75 9.31
C GLN A 82 -9.02 -6.09 9.99
N VAL A 83 -8.97 -6.79 11.12
CA VAL A 83 -10.16 -7.15 11.92
C VAL A 83 -9.90 -6.89 13.39
N ILE A 84 -10.80 -6.17 14.05
CA ILE A 84 -10.90 -6.09 15.51
C ILE A 84 -11.97 -7.10 15.95
N HIS A 85 -11.59 -8.02 16.81
CA HIS A 85 -12.45 -9.12 17.24
C HIS A 85 -12.21 -9.49 18.70
N LYS A 86 -13.16 -10.21 19.31
CA LYS A 86 -12.99 -10.80 20.64
C LYS A 86 -11.84 -11.81 20.62
N THR A 87 -10.92 -11.70 21.58
CA THR A 87 -9.69 -12.51 21.65
C THR A 87 -9.98 -14.01 21.69
N THR A 88 -11.04 -14.42 22.38
CA THR A 88 -11.46 -15.82 22.53
C THR A 88 -11.90 -16.49 21.22
N PHE A 89 -12.15 -15.71 20.16
CA PHE A 89 -12.63 -16.21 18.85
C PHE A 89 -11.58 -16.15 17.75
N ALA A 90 -10.29 -16.00 18.09
CA ALA A 90 -9.20 -15.91 17.11
C ALA A 90 -9.22 -17.07 16.08
N THR A 91 -9.43 -18.31 16.53
CA THR A 91 -9.51 -19.48 15.64
C THR A 91 -10.75 -19.47 14.74
N SER A 92 -11.89 -18.98 15.26
CA SER A 92 -13.12 -18.85 14.48
C SER A 92 -12.96 -17.80 13.38
N LEU A 93 -12.29 -16.68 13.69
CA LEU A 93 -11.93 -15.68 12.70
C LEU A 93 -11.01 -16.25 11.63
N ASP A 94 -9.94 -16.96 12.02
CA ASP A 94 -9.00 -17.57 11.08
C ASP A 94 -9.74 -18.48 10.09
N ARG A 95 -10.64 -19.35 10.57
CA ARG A 95 -11.47 -20.20 9.72
C ARG A 95 -12.37 -19.41 8.78
N LEU A 96 -13.05 -18.38 9.28
CA LEU A 96 -13.92 -17.54 8.46
C LEU A 96 -13.14 -16.90 7.30
N VAL A 97 -11.97 -16.32 7.60
CA VAL A 97 -11.13 -15.65 6.59
C VAL A 97 -10.57 -16.67 5.59
N PHE A 98 -10.04 -17.81 6.06
CA PHE A 98 -9.49 -18.83 5.17
C PHE A 98 -10.55 -19.50 4.28
N CYS A 99 -11.79 -19.62 4.73
CA CYS A 99 -12.90 -20.10 3.90
C CYS A 99 -13.32 -19.06 2.85
N ALA A 100 -13.36 -17.78 3.21
CA ALA A 100 -13.81 -16.71 2.31
C ALA A 100 -12.74 -16.24 1.33
N ALA A 101 -11.46 -16.38 1.70
CA ALA A 101 -10.30 -16.07 0.88
C ALA A 101 -9.25 -17.17 1.03
N PRO A 102 -9.33 -18.25 0.25
CA PRO A 102 -8.31 -19.30 0.21
C PRO A 102 -6.90 -18.72 0.01
N GLU A 103 -5.91 -19.39 0.60
CA GLU A 103 -4.49 -18.97 0.57
C GLU A 103 -4.16 -17.65 1.29
N SER A 104 -5.14 -17.00 1.91
CA SER A 104 -4.87 -15.88 2.80
C SER A 104 -4.01 -16.30 3.98
N ARG A 105 -3.25 -15.36 4.52
CA ARG A 105 -2.26 -15.61 5.57
C ARG A 105 -2.44 -14.61 6.69
N LEU A 106 -2.47 -15.09 7.93
CA LEU A 106 -2.35 -14.23 9.10
C LEU A 106 -0.94 -13.64 9.11
N HIS A 107 -0.84 -12.32 8.94
CA HIS A 107 0.43 -11.61 8.95
C HIS A 107 0.84 -11.22 10.38
N ARG A 108 -0.13 -10.80 11.18
CA ARG A 108 0.12 -10.23 12.51
C ARG A 108 -1.15 -10.27 13.35
N ARG A 109 -0.99 -10.49 14.66
CA ARG A 109 -2.06 -10.48 15.65
C ARG A 109 -1.56 -9.81 16.92
N GLU A 110 -2.28 -8.81 17.39
CA GLU A 110 -1.89 -7.98 18.53
C GLU A 110 -3.10 -7.70 19.43
N LEU A 111 -2.92 -7.74 20.75
CA LEU A 111 -3.95 -7.34 21.71
C LEU A 111 -4.20 -5.83 21.61
N LEU A 112 -5.45 -5.41 21.75
CA LEU A 112 -5.77 -3.98 21.79
C LEU A 112 -5.31 -3.40 23.13
N PRO A 113 -4.49 -2.32 23.14
CA PRO A 113 -4.03 -1.71 24.39
C PRO A 113 -5.17 -1.19 25.27
N SER A 114 -6.27 -0.77 24.64
CA SER A 114 -7.46 -0.24 25.31
C SER A 114 -8.35 -1.33 25.91
N ASP A 115 -8.26 -2.57 25.43
CA ASP A 115 -9.13 -3.67 25.86
C ASP A 115 -8.45 -5.03 25.57
N PRO A 116 -7.90 -5.71 26.61
CA PRO A 116 -7.26 -7.01 26.45
C PRO A 116 -8.20 -8.14 25.98
N GLU A 117 -9.52 -7.98 26.10
CA GLU A 117 -10.49 -8.94 25.57
C GLU A 117 -10.68 -8.78 24.05
N GLN A 118 -10.04 -7.77 23.45
CA GLN A 118 -10.05 -7.50 22.03
C GLN A 118 -8.66 -7.69 21.41
N THR A 119 -8.68 -8.18 20.17
CA THR A 119 -7.48 -8.43 19.38
C THR A 119 -7.65 -7.78 18.01
N ARG A 120 -6.58 -7.20 17.49
CA ARG A 120 -6.46 -6.78 16.10
C ARG A 120 -5.66 -7.82 15.31
N SER A 121 -6.29 -8.42 14.32
CA SER A 121 -5.66 -9.36 13.39
C SER A 121 -5.50 -8.72 12.01
N PHE A 122 -4.35 -8.92 11.39
CA PHE A 122 -4.03 -8.46 10.04
C PHE A 122 -3.77 -9.68 9.15
N PHE A 123 -4.53 -9.81 8.07
CA PHE A 123 -4.38 -10.85 7.07
C PHE A 123 -3.91 -10.25 5.75
N ILE A 124 -3.06 -11.00 5.04
CA ILE A 124 -2.73 -10.76 3.64
C ILE A 124 -3.66 -11.64 2.80
N ILE A 125 -4.33 -11.02 1.85
CA ILE A 125 -5.28 -11.63 0.94
C ILE A 125 -4.64 -11.63 -0.46
N PRO A 126 -4.12 -12.77 -0.94
CA PRO A 126 -3.47 -12.86 -2.24
C PRO A 126 -4.36 -12.40 -3.39
N PRO A 127 -3.77 -11.87 -4.48
CA PRO A 127 -4.52 -11.56 -5.70
C PRO A 127 -5.21 -12.82 -6.24
N GLY A 128 -6.37 -12.63 -6.88
CA GLY A 128 -7.21 -13.73 -7.37
C GLY A 128 -8.34 -14.13 -6.41
N ASN A 129 -8.24 -13.78 -5.13
CA ASN A 129 -9.35 -13.91 -4.19
C ASN A 129 -10.40 -12.81 -4.43
N PRO A 130 -11.68 -13.15 -4.65
CA PRO A 130 -12.70 -12.14 -4.88
C PRO A 130 -13.06 -11.43 -3.57
N ILE A 131 -12.60 -10.19 -3.43
CA ILE A 131 -12.77 -9.37 -2.22
C ILE A 131 -14.23 -9.19 -1.83
N SER A 132 -15.17 -9.22 -2.78
CA SER A 132 -16.60 -9.17 -2.49
C SER A 132 -17.04 -10.29 -1.56
N TYR A 133 -16.59 -11.54 -1.78
CA TYR A 133 -16.95 -12.68 -0.94
C TYR A 133 -16.37 -12.54 0.47
N LEU A 134 -15.12 -12.08 0.58
CA LEU A 134 -14.50 -11.81 1.87
C LEU A 134 -15.26 -10.72 2.63
N TYR A 135 -15.58 -9.61 1.95
CA TYR A 135 -16.31 -8.50 2.55
C TYR A 135 -17.71 -8.92 3.00
N ASP A 136 -18.42 -9.72 2.19
CA ASP A 136 -19.74 -10.26 2.53
C ASP A 136 -19.67 -11.19 3.73
N ALA A 137 -18.69 -12.11 3.78
CA ALA A 137 -18.51 -13.02 4.90
C ALA A 137 -18.24 -12.27 6.21
N MET A 138 -17.35 -11.27 6.17
CA MET A 138 -17.04 -10.43 7.34
C MET A 138 -18.23 -9.56 7.76
N SER A 139 -18.97 -9.00 6.80
CA SER A 139 -20.17 -8.19 7.07
C SER A 139 -21.27 -9.01 7.72
N ARG A 140 -21.48 -10.25 7.25
CA ARG A 140 -22.46 -11.18 7.84
C ARG A 140 -22.10 -11.54 9.28
N GLU A 141 -20.84 -11.85 9.55
CA GLU A 141 -20.41 -12.16 10.91
C GLU A 141 -20.57 -10.94 11.82
N LYS A 142 -20.10 -9.76 11.37
CA LYS A 142 -20.23 -8.51 12.13
C LYS A 142 -21.68 -8.18 12.51
N ASN A 143 -22.63 -8.40 11.60
CA ASN A 143 -24.03 -8.04 11.79
C ASN A 143 -24.86 -9.12 12.51
N ARG A 144 -24.25 -10.24 12.89
CA ARG A 144 -24.93 -11.32 13.61
C ARG A 144 -25.10 -10.97 15.09
N GLU A 145 -26.21 -11.39 15.69
CA GLU A 145 -26.38 -11.34 17.13
C GLU A 145 -25.28 -12.17 17.83
N GLY A 146 -24.62 -11.57 18.82
CA GLY A 146 -23.48 -12.20 19.51
C GLY A 146 -22.17 -12.21 18.73
N SER A 147 -22.05 -11.45 17.63
CA SER A 147 -20.84 -11.34 16.81
C SER A 147 -19.56 -11.25 17.63
N PHE A 148 -18.53 -11.96 17.17
CA PHE A 148 -17.17 -11.81 17.66
C PHE A 148 -16.33 -10.81 16.85
N VAL A 149 -16.82 -10.38 15.67
CA VAL A 149 -16.20 -9.34 14.85
C VAL A 149 -16.80 -7.98 15.25
N LEU A 150 -15.95 -7.09 15.77
CA LEU A 150 -16.34 -5.76 16.22
C LEU A 150 -16.18 -4.74 15.09
N GLU A 151 -15.05 -4.81 14.38
CA GLU A 151 -14.72 -3.93 13.27
C GLU A 151 -13.87 -4.69 12.25
N PHE A 152 -13.98 -4.35 10.97
CA PHE A 152 -13.04 -4.80 9.97
C PHE A 152 -12.90 -3.77 8.86
N GLY A 153 -11.77 -3.83 8.16
CA GLY A 153 -11.49 -3.00 6.99
C GLY A 153 -10.61 -3.76 6.00
N VAL A 154 -10.84 -3.51 4.71
CA VAL A 154 -10.02 -4.04 3.62
C VAL A 154 -9.31 -2.89 2.93
N SER A 155 -8.00 -2.98 2.76
CA SER A 155 -7.18 -2.00 2.04
C SER A 155 -6.32 -2.68 0.98
N PHE A 156 -5.91 -1.93 -0.05
CA PHE A 156 -4.95 -2.42 -1.03
C PHE A 156 -3.52 -2.33 -0.46
N THR A 157 -2.61 -3.16 -0.94
CA THR A 157 -1.16 -2.95 -0.74
C THR A 157 -0.75 -1.51 -1.04
N SER A 158 0.01 -0.89 -0.13
CA SER A 158 0.55 0.47 -0.30
C SER A 158 1.68 0.53 -1.33
N LEU A 159 1.97 1.71 -1.89
CA LEU A 159 3.16 1.88 -2.74
C LEU A 159 4.46 1.63 -1.98
N GLU A 160 4.47 1.90 -0.68
CA GLU A 160 5.61 1.69 0.19
C GLU A 160 5.95 0.20 0.34
N GLU A 161 4.93 -0.65 0.46
CA GLU A 161 5.12 -2.11 0.40
C GLU A 161 5.58 -2.58 -0.97
N VAL A 162 5.02 -2.03 -2.05
CA VAL A 162 5.50 -2.35 -3.41
C VAL A 162 6.97 -1.98 -3.54
N PHE A 163 7.38 -0.82 -3.05
CA PHE A 163 8.77 -0.39 -3.04
C PHE A 163 9.65 -1.37 -2.26
N LEU A 164 9.26 -1.75 -1.05
CA LEU A 164 10.00 -2.73 -0.24
C LEU A 164 10.13 -4.09 -0.92
N MET A 165 9.07 -4.57 -1.58
CA MET A 165 9.11 -5.81 -2.35
C MET A 165 10.08 -5.70 -3.54
N VAL A 166 9.99 -4.63 -4.33
CA VAL A 166 10.87 -4.41 -5.50
C VAL A 166 12.32 -4.23 -5.06
N ALA A 167 12.56 -3.53 -3.96
CA ALA A 167 13.90 -3.36 -3.40
C ALA A 167 14.47 -4.68 -2.85
N GLY A 168 13.64 -5.51 -2.21
CA GLY A 168 14.03 -6.82 -1.68
C GLY A 168 14.30 -7.89 -2.75
N MET A 169 13.79 -7.72 -3.98
CA MET A 169 14.11 -8.60 -5.12
C MET A 169 15.53 -8.41 -5.67
N VAL A 170 16.23 -7.35 -5.26
CA VAL A 170 17.61 -7.10 -5.68
C VAL A 170 18.55 -7.86 -4.76
N GLU A 171 19.26 -8.87 -5.30
CA GLU A 171 20.37 -9.49 -4.57
C GLU A 171 21.35 -8.40 -4.11
N PRO A 172 21.92 -8.51 -2.89
CA PRO A 172 22.97 -7.58 -2.49
C PRO A 172 24.07 -7.61 -3.54
N PHE A 173 24.55 -6.41 -3.94
CA PHE A 173 25.68 -6.30 -4.85
C PHE A 173 26.77 -7.30 -4.47
N PRO A 174 27.37 -8.03 -5.43
CA PRO A 174 28.54 -8.83 -5.11
C PRO A 174 29.55 -7.92 -4.42
N LYS A 175 29.89 -8.24 -3.17
CA LYS A 175 30.93 -7.55 -2.42
C LYS A 175 32.23 -7.71 -3.20
N GLY A 176 32.62 -6.70 -3.96
CA GLY A 176 33.86 -6.73 -4.72
C GLY A 176 33.81 -5.90 -5.99
N ILE A 177 33.83 -4.58 -5.85
CA ILE A 177 34.55 -3.75 -6.82
C ILE A 177 35.70 -3.13 -6.04
N ASN A 178 36.85 -3.80 -6.08
CA ASN A 178 38.11 -3.21 -5.62
C ASN A 178 38.43 -2.05 -6.56
N PHE A 179 38.40 -0.83 -6.03
CA PHE A 179 39.13 0.26 -6.63
C PHE A 179 40.61 0.06 -6.24
N THR A 180 41.38 -0.52 -7.16
CA THR A 180 42.83 -0.37 -7.19
C THR A 180 43.17 0.63 -8.26
#